data_AF-A0A7W6GM02-F1
#
_entry.id   AF-A0A7W6GM02-F1
#
_cell.length_a   1.000
_cell.length_b   1.000
_cell.length_c   1.000
_cell.angle_alpha   90.00
_cell.angle_beta   90.00
_cell.angle_gamma   90.00
#
_symmetry.space_group_name_H-M   'P 1'
#
loop_
_entity.id
_entity.type
_entity.pdbx_description
1 polymer ?
#
loop_
_entity_poly.entity_id
_entity_poly.type
_entity_poly.pdbx_seq_one_letter_code
_entity_poly.pdbx_strand_id
1 'polypeptide(L)'
;MTKRLPSPEHADTLSLKALRSLVTGLVDRVEVLSAEVKELREENAVLREENEILRLDNPRLKVDNQMLRDEIARLKDLPPRPPFRPSGMDKATDAISADRPRPKKPRGPKLDVKRISREEILPINPPAGSRFKGYRTCMVRDLVLMAEIVRYRRECWITPEGSGTASRRGGRRVWRQP
;
A
#
# COMPACT_ATOMS: atom_id res chain seq x y z
N MET A 1 -28.77 -1.04 -35.59
CA MET A 1 -27.99 -0.11 -36.43
C MET A 1 -28.26 1.32 -35.98
N THR A 2 -27.25 2.04 -35.50
CA THR A 2 -27.37 3.44 -35.08
C THR A 2 -27.31 4.36 -36.30
N LYS A 3 -28.47 4.69 -36.88
CA LYS A 3 -28.57 5.80 -37.84
C LYS A 3 -28.09 7.08 -37.15
N ARG A 4 -27.00 7.68 -37.64
CA ARG A 4 -26.60 9.03 -37.19
C ARG A 4 -27.72 9.99 -37.53
N LEU A 5 -28.09 10.84 -36.58
CA LEU A 5 -29.04 11.91 -36.85
C LEU A 5 -28.37 12.94 -37.80
N PRO A 6 -29.08 13.47 -38.80
CA PRO A 6 -28.58 14.58 -39.61
C PRO A 6 -28.31 15.81 -38.72
N SER A 7 -27.33 16.64 -39.10
CA SER A 7 -27.05 17.90 -38.38
C SER A 7 -28.31 18.79 -38.38
N PRO A 8 -28.66 19.44 -37.26
CA PRO A 8 -29.83 20.33 -37.19
C PRO A 8 -29.77 21.46 -38.23
N GLU A 9 -28.56 21.88 -38.63
CA GLU A 9 -28.30 22.90 -39.66
C GLU A 9 -28.82 22.52 -41.06
N HIS A 10 -29.14 21.24 -41.29
CA HIS A 10 -29.62 20.74 -42.58
C HIS A 10 -31.09 20.31 -42.52
N ALA A 11 -31.79 20.51 -41.39
CA ALA A 11 -33.18 20.09 -41.21
C ALA A 11 -34.13 20.69 -42.27
N ASP A 12 -33.90 21.94 -42.65
CA ASP A 12 -34.69 22.69 -43.63
C ASP A 12 -34.56 22.14 -45.07
N THR A 13 -33.51 21.36 -45.35
CA THR A 13 -33.29 20.72 -46.66
C THR A 13 -33.97 19.35 -46.78
N LEU A 14 -34.52 18.82 -45.69
CA LEU A 14 -35.18 17.52 -45.68
C LEU A 14 -36.60 17.59 -46.24
N SER A 15 -36.96 16.65 -47.11
CA SER A 15 -38.36 16.53 -47.55
C SER A 15 -39.28 16.27 -46.36
N LEU A 16 -40.53 16.75 -46.44
CA LEU A 16 -41.53 16.60 -45.38
C LEU A 16 -41.82 15.12 -45.02
N LYS A 17 -41.61 14.19 -45.97
CA LYS A 17 -41.65 12.73 -45.72
C LYS A 17 -40.46 12.24 -44.89
N ALA A 18 -39.26 12.75 -45.15
CA ALA A 18 -38.05 12.43 -44.39
C ALA A 18 -38.13 13.00 -42.97
N LEU A 19 -38.60 14.24 -42.80
CA LEU A 19 -38.86 14.85 -41.49
C LEU A 19 -39.85 14.02 -40.68
N ARG A 20 -41.00 13.64 -41.27
CA ARG A 20 -41.99 12.76 -40.60
C ARG A 20 -41.38 11.43 -40.15
N SER A 21 -40.63 10.74 -41.02
CA SER A 21 -39.98 9.47 -40.67
C SER A 21 -38.88 9.60 -39.62
N LEU A 22 -38.21 10.77 -39.55
CA LEU A 22 -37.21 11.05 -38.53
C LEU A 22 -37.87 11.36 -37.18
N VAL A 23 -38.94 12.15 -37.17
CA VAL A 23 -39.70 12.46 -35.96
C VAL A 23 -40.30 11.19 -35.35
N THR A 24 -40.91 10.30 -36.14
CA THR A 24 -41.41 9.02 -35.59
C THR A 24 -40.27 8.18 -35.00
N GLY A 25 -39.17 7.99 -35.73
CA GLY A 25 -38.01 7.24 -35.22
C GLY A 25 -37.29 7.89 -34.04
N LEU A 26 -37.48 9.19 -33.80
CA LEU A 26 -37.04 9.88 -32.58
C LEU A 26 -38.02 9.65 -31.42
N VAL A 27 -39.33 9.68 -31.66
CA VAL A 27 -40.35 9.34 -30.66
C VAL A 27 -40.17 7.90 -30.18
N ASP A 28 -40.10 6.93 -31.09
CA ASP A 28 -39.85 5.52 -30.78
C ASP A 28 -38.60 5.35 -29.89
N ARG A 29 -37.55 6.13 -30.18
CA ARG A 29 -36.28 6.07 -29.43
C ARG A 29 -36.35 6.77 -28.08
N VAL A 30 -37.11 7.86 -27.96
CA VAL A 30 -37.38 8.53 -26.68
C VAL A 30 -38.23 7.62 -25.78
N GLU A 31 -39.22 6.92 -26.34
CA GLU A 31 -40.02 5.93 -25.60
C GLU A 31 -39.14 4.80 -25.05
N VAL A 32 -38.30 4.17 -25.89
CA VAL A 32 -37.34 3.14 -25.47
C VAL A 32 -36.38 3.65 -24.38
N LEU A 33 -35.76 4.82 -24.58
CA LEU A 33 -34.86 5.41 -23.59
C LEU A 33 -35.60 5.80 -22.29
N SER A 34 -36.87 6.19 -22.37
CA SER A 34 -37.68 6.51 -21.18
C SER A 34 -38.02 5.27 -20.35
N ALA A 35 -38.21 4.12 -21.01
CA ALA A 35 -38.42 2.83 -20.36
C ALA A 35 -37.12 2.35 -19.69
N GLU A 36 -35.99 2.40 -20.40
CA GLU A 36 -34.65 2.07 -19.85
C GLU A 36 -34.31 2.96 -18.64
N VAL A 37 -34.58 4.27 -18.71
CA VAL A 37 -34.39 5.20 -17.59
C VAL A 37 -35.33 4.92 -16.42
N LYS A 38 -36.51 4.35 -16.66
CA LYS A 38 -37.43 3.92 -15.58
C LYS A 38 -36.90 2.66 -14.90
N GLU A 39 -36.54 1.63 -15.67
CA GLU A 39 -35.95 0.38 -15.18
C GLU A 39 -34.68 0.64 -14.35
N LEU A 40 -33.74 1.42 -14.89
CA LEU A 40 -32.53 1.83 -14.17
C LEU A 40 -32.83 2.61 -12.87
N ARG A 41 -33.94 3.35 -12.78
CA ARG A 41 -34.33 4.04 -11.54
C ARG A 41 -34.89 3.08 -10.50
N GLU A 42 -35.63 2.06 -10.93
CA GLU A 42 -36.16 1.00 -10.06
C GLU A 42 -35.01 0.13 -9.52
N GLU A 43 -34.07 -0.29 -10.37
CA GLU A 43 -32.82 -0.96 -9.96
C GLU A 43 -32.00 -0.11 -8.97
N ASN A 44 -31.82 1.19 -9.25
CA ASN A 44 -31.10 2.10 -8.36
C ASN A 44 -31.83 2.34 -7.02
N ALA A 45 -33.15 2.14 -6.94
CA ALA A 45 -33.88 2.20 -5.68
C ALA A 45 -33.58 0.95 -4.84
N VAL A 46 -33.72 -0.25 -5.42
CA VAL A 46 -33.41 -1.53 -4.75
C VAL A 46 -31.95 -1.56 -4.27
N LEU A 47 -31.00 -1.18 -5.12
CA LEU A 47 -29.58 -1.11 -4.74
C LEU A 47 -29.30 -0.12 -3.59
N ARG A 48 -30.12 0.92 -3.41
CA ARG A 48 -29.97 1.84 -2.26
C ARG A 48 -30.48 1.20 -0.98
N GLU A 49 -31.63 0.54 -1.02
CA GLU A 49 -32.20 -0.19 0.13
C GLU A 49 -31.24 -1.30 0.60
N GLU A 50 -30.69 -2.10 -0.33
CA GLU A 50 -29.65 -3.10 -0.03
C GLU A 50 -28.40 -2.46 0.60
N ASN A 51 -27.93 -1.31 0.08
CA ASN A 51 -26.80 -0.59 0.66
C ASN A 51 -27.09 -0.04 2.06
N GLU A 52 -28.33 0.35 2.37
CA GLU A 52 -28.74 0.77 3.70
C GLU A 52 -28.76 -0.39 4.69
N ILE A 53 -29.32 -1.55 4.29
CA ILE A 53 -29.27 -2.79 5.08
C ILE A 53 -27.82 -3.18 5.37
N LEU A 54 -26.97 -3.23 4.33
CA LEU A 54 -25.54 -3.54 4.49
C LEU A 54 -24.81 -2.53 5.39
N ARG A 55 -25.17 -1.24 5.37
CA ARG A 55 -24.61 -0.22 6.27
C ARG A 55 -25.01 -0.43 7.73
N LEU A 56 -26.17 -1.02 8.01
CA LEU A 56 -26.64 -1.35 9.36
C LEU A 56 -26.03 -2.68 9.87
N ASP A 57 -25.88 -3.68 9.01
CA ASP A 57 -25.31 -4.98 9.39
C ASP A 57 -23.77 -4.94 9.56
N ASN A 58 -23.07 -4.14 8.76
CA ASN A 58 -21.60 -4.03 8.83
C ASN A 58 -21.05 -3.64 10.22
N PRO A 59 -21.58 -2.61 10.94
CA PRO A 59 -21.15 -2.30 12.30
C PRO A 59 -21.51 -3.40 13.30
N ARG A 60 -22.69 -4.03 13.19
CA ARG A 60 -23.08 -5.17 14.03
C ARG A 60 -22.10 -6.33 13.89
N LEU A 61 -21.87 -6.78 12.66
CA LEU A 61 -20.91 -7.85 12.35
C LEU A 61 -19.49 -7.49 12.82
N LYS A 62 -19.07 -6.22 12.75
CA LYS A 62 -17.78 -5.77 13.28
C LYS A 62 -17.69 -5.88 14.81
N VAL A 63 -18.76 -5.57 15.54
CA VAL A 63 -18.83 -5.75 17.00
C VAL A 63 -18.76 -7.24 17.35
N ASP A 64 -19.57 -8.07 16.69
CA ASP A 64 -19.60 -9.51 16.94
C ASP A 64 -18.24 -10.17 16.63
N ASN A 65 -17.62 -9.83 15.48
CA ASN A 65 -16.27 -10.29 15.13
C ASN A 65 -15.23 -9.83 16.15
N GLN A 66 -15.39 -8.63 16.72
CA GLN A 66 -14.48 -8.11 17.73
C GLN A 66 -14.60 -8.85 19.05
N MET A 67 -15.83 -9.09 19.53
CA MET A 67 -16.07 -9.89 20.74
C MET A 67 -15.51 -11.30 20.60
N LEU A 68 -15.70 -11.95 19.44
CA LEU A 68 -15.11 -13.26 19.15
C LEU A 68 -13.57 -13.24 19.12
N ARG A 69 -12.95 -12.16 18.62
CA ARG A 69 -11.48 -12.00 18.63
C ARG A 69 -10.92 -11.82 20.04
N ASP A 70 -11.60 -11.03 20.87
CA ASP A 70 -11.19 -10.81 22.27
C ASP A 70 -11.40 -12.09 23.10
N GLU A 71 -12.45 -12.85 22.84
CA GLU A 71 -12.69 -14.19 23.41
C GLU A 71 -11.61 -15.20 22.98
N ILE A 72 -11.24 -15.23 21.69
CA ILE A 72 -10.13 -16.06 21.21
C ILE A 72 -8.79 -15.64 21.84
N ALA A 73 -8.57 -14.35 22.07
CA ALA A 73 -7.36 -13.87 22.75
C ALA A 73 -7.31 -14.34 24.21
N ARG A 74 -8.43 -14.24 24.93
CA ARG A 74 -8.60 -14.75 26.29
C ARG A 74 -8.36 -16.26 26.38
N LEU A 75 -8.92 -17.04 25.46
CA LEU A 75 -8.77 -18.51 25.43
C LEU A 75 -7.36 -18.99 25.00
N LYS A 76 -6.50 -18.08 24.50
CA LYS A 76 -5.14 -18.39 24.04
C LYS A 76 -4.06 -17.73 24.91
N ASP A 77 -4.42 -17.18 26.07
CA ASP A 77 -3.54 -16.42 26.97
C ASP A 77 -2.76 -15.30 26.25
N LEU A 78 -3.36 -14.72 25.21
CA LEU A 78 -2.79 -13.60 24.47
C LEU A 78 -3.04 -12.29 25.24
N PRO A 79 -2.12 -11.31 25.17
CA PRO A 79 -2.30 -10.03 25.84
C PRO A 79 -3.59 -9.34 25.35
N PRO A 80 -4.41 -8.79 26.26
CA PRO A 80 -5.70 -8.21 25.90
C PRO A 80 -5.51 -7.03 24.95
N ARG A 81 -6.50 -6.82 24.06
CA ARG A 81 -6.46 -5.72 23.09
C ARG A 81 -6.28 -4.38 23.81
N PRO A 82 -5.25 -3.58 23.47
CA PRO A 82 -5.07 -2.26 24.08
C PRO A 82 -6.24 -1.34 23.73
N PRO A 83 -6.69 -0.47 24.65
CA PRO A 83 -7.86 0.36 24.46
C PRO A 83 -7.68 1.31 23.27
N PHE A 84 -8.51 1.13 22.24
CA PHE A 84 -8.54 2.02 21.09
C PHE A 84 -9.16 3.35 21.50
N ARG A 85 -8.38 4.43 21.41
CA ARG A 85 -8.92 5.79 21.45
C ARG A 85 -9.53 6.12 20.08
N PRO A 86 -10.57 6.96 20.00
CA PRO A 86 -11.03 7.49 18.72
C PRO A 86 -9.87 8.17 17.99
N SER A 87 -9.86 8.06 16.66
CA SER A 87 -8.80 8.64 15.84
C SER A 87 -8.78 10.15 16.02
N GLY A 88 -7.59 10.77 16.04
CA GLY A 88 -7.47 12.21 16.25
C GLY A 88 -7.97 13.10 15.10
N MET A 89 -8.59 12.52 14.06
CA MET A 89 -9.08 13.25 12.88
C MET A 89 -10.22 14.23 13.23
N ASP A 90 -11.14 13.85 14.11
CA ASP A 90 -12.29 14.69 14.46
C ASP A 90 -11.86 15.99 15.18
N LYS A 91 -10.67 15.99 15.81
CA LYS A 91 -10.08 17.15 16.48
C LYS A 91 -9.48 18.20 15.54
N ALA A 92 -9.53 17.98 14.23
CA ALA A 92 -9.12 18.98 13.24
C ALA A 92 -10.21 20.03 12.97
N THR A 93 -11.45 19.80 13.42
CA THR A 93 -12.61 20.65 13.11
C THR A 93 -12.94 21.66 14.22
N ASP A 94 -12.59 21.36 15.48
CA ASP A 94 -12.85 22.24 16.63
C ASP A 94 -11.66 23.12 16.99
N ALA A 95 -11.97 24.33 17.49
CA ALA A 95 -11.02 25.43 17.63
C ALA A 95 -9.82 25.15 18.56
N ILE A 96 -8.70 25.80 18.22
CA ILE A 96 -7.38 25.63 18.83
C ILE A 96 -7.43 25.90 20.35
N SER A 97 -7.22 24.87 21.16
CA SER A 97 -6.84 25.01 22.57
C SER A 97 -5.31 24.97 22.72
N ALA A 98 -4.77 25.95 23.43
CA ALA A 98 -3.33 26.19 23.52
C ALA A 98 -2.63 25.25 24.50
N ASP A 99 -2.34 24.00 24.09
CA ASP A 99 -1.38 23.15 24.82
C ASP A 99 0.06 23.64 24.58
N ARG A 100 0.83 23.80 25.66
CA ARG A 100 2.24 24.25 25.57
C ARG A 100 3.03 23.20 24.79
N PRO A 101 3.79 23.57 23.75
CA PRO A 101 4.54 22.60 22.96
C PRO A 101 5.63 21.96 23.82
N ARG A 102 5.37 20.75 24.33
CA ARG A 102 6.41 19.91 24.95
C ARG A 102 7.55 19.76 23.96
N PRO A 103 8.83 19.90 24.39
CA PRO A 103 9.96 19.81 23.47
C PRO A 103 9.93 18.47 22.74
N LYS A 104 9.75 18.52 21.41
CA LYS A 104 9.65 17.34 20.57
C LYS A 104 10.94 16.54 20.71
N LYS A 105 10.87 15.33 21.28
CA LYS A 105 12.02 14.42 21.38
C LYS A 105 12.67 14.30 19.99
N PRO A 106 14.00 14.46 19.85
CA PRO A 106 14.66 14.37 18.56
C PRO A 106 14.39 13.00 17.92
N ARG A 107 14.07 13.00 16.62
CA ARG A 107 13.78 11.80 15.82
C ARG A 107 14.81 11.69 14.69
N GLY A 108 15.06 10.47 14.23
CA GLY A 108 16.00 10.21 13.14
C GLY A 108 17.47 10.41 13.54
N PRO A 109 18.36 10.78 12.59
CA PRO A 109 19.82 10.87 12.79
C PRO A 109 20.30 11.74 13.97
N LYS A 110 19.45 12.63 14.48
CA LYS A 110 19.73 13.46 15.68
C LYS A 110 19.87 12.64 16.98
N LEU A 111 19.56 11.34 16.96
CA LEU A 111 19.80 10.41 18.09
C LEU A 111 21.15 9.69 18.01
N ASP A 112 21.86 9.74 16.88
CA ASP A 112 23.10 8.97 16.65
C ASP A 112 24.24 9.39 17.58
N VAL A 113 24.17 10.61 18.13
CA VAL A 113 25.11 11.13 19.16
C VAL A 113 25.18 10.22 20.40
N LYS A 114 24.10 9.47 20.71
CA LYS A 114 24.08 8.50 21.82
C LYS A 114 24.47 7.07 21.40
N ARG A 115 24.90 6.87 20.15
CA ARG A 115 25.14 5.57 19.53
C ARG A 115 26.47 5.53 18.78
N ILE A 116 27.45 6.32 19.24
CA ILE A 116 28.81 6.35 18.68
C ILE A 116 29.45 4.98 18.91
N SER A 117 29.71 4.25 17.81
CA SER A 117 30.34 2.92 17.86
C SER A 117 31.88 2.99 17.80
N ARG A 118 32.42 4.08 17.25
CA ARG A 118 33.85 4.38 17.12
C ARG A 118 34.03 5.89 17.08
N GLU A 119 35.09 6.39 17.72
CA GLU A 119 35.54 7.78 17.61
C GLU A 119 36.90 7.78 16.91
N GLU A 120 37.14 8.75 16.03
CA GLU A 120 38.38 8.88 15.26
C GLU A 120 38.76 10.36 15.17
N ILE A 121 39.96 10.69 15.64
CA ILE A 121 40.51 12.05 15.58
C ILE A 121 41.26 12.20 14.26
N LEU A 122 40.88 13.21 13.47
CA LEU A 122 41.53 13.52 12.19
C LEU A 122 42.72 14.48 12.43
N PRO A 123 43.98 14.02 12.33
CA PRO A 123 45.13 14.92 12.42
C PRO A 123 45.25 15.76 11.14
N ILE A 124 45.66 17.01 11.30
CA ILE A 124 46.07 17.90 10.21
C ILE A 124 47.45 18.47 10.52
N ASN A 125 48.26 18.76 9.51
CA ASN A 125 49.50 19.52 9.68
C ASN A 125 49.15 21.02 9.65
N PRO A 126 49.19 21.75 10.78
CA PRO A 126 48.79 23.14 10.79
C PRO A 126 49.93 24.04 10.28
N PRO A 127 49.63 25.18 9.63
CA PRO A 127 50.65 26.15 9.22
C PRO A 127 51.52 26.62 10.39
N ALA A 128 52.79 26.93 10.13
CA ALA A 128 53.72 27.44 11.15
C ALA A 128 53.14 28.65 11.91
N GLY A 129 53.32 28.68 13.23
CA GLY A 129 52.73 29.70 14.12
C GLY A 129 51.27 29.42 14.54
N SER A 130 50.62 28.38 14.01
CA SER A 130 49.30 27.96 14.48
C SER A 130 49.35 27.37 15.90
N ARG A 131 48.31 27.63 16.69
CA ARG A 131 48.09 26.97 18.00
C ARG A 131 46.88 26.05 17.97
N PHE A 132 46.95 24.94 18.70
CA PHE A 132 45.82 24.06 18.90
C PHE A 132 44.69 24.77 19.65
N LYS A 133 43.45 24.65 19.15
CA LYS A 133 42.24 25.29 19.71
C LYS A 133 41.24 24.29 20.31
N GLY A 134 41.47 22.98 20.14
CA GLY A 134 40.49 21.94 20.43
C GLY A 134 39.88 21.33 19.16
N TYR A 135 39.12 20.25 19.32
CA TYR A 135 38.50 19.51 18.23
C TYR A 135 37.12 20.08 17.85
N ARG A 136 36.71 19.86 16.60
CA ARG A 136 35.34 20.10 16.12
C ARG A 136 34.71 18.76 15.75
N THR A 137 33.58 18.43 16.37
CA THR A 137 32.87 17.17 16.13
C THR A 137 32.04 17.21 14.85
N CYS A 138 32.19 16.21 14.00
CA CYS A 138 31.26 15.87 12.92
C CYS A 138 30.79 14.43 13.09
N MET A 139 29.50 14.18 12.84
CA MET A 139 28.89 12.85 13.00
C MET A 139 28.61 12.25 11.62
N VAL A 140 29.17 11.08 11.33
CA VAL A 140 28.96 10.31 10.10
C VAL A 140 28.41 8.93 10.49
N ARG A 141 27.58 8.33 9.62
CA ARG A 141 27.00 7.01 9.83
C ARG A 141 27.43 6.06 8.74
N ASP A 142 28.43 5.23 9.05
CA ASP A 142 28.95 4.23 8.13
C ASP A 142 28.16 2.91 8.19
N LEU A 143 28.19 2.17 7.08
CA LEU A 143 27.60 0.84 6.96
C LEU A 143 28.71 -0.22 7.02
N VAL A 144 28.77 -0.97 8.12
CA VAL A 144 29.71 -2.09 8.27
C VAL A 144 29.05 -3.38 7.81
N LEU A 145 29.42 -3.85 6.62
CA LEU A 145 29.03 -5.15 6.09
C LEU A 145 30.16 -6.15 6.37
N MET A 146 29.85 -7.27 7.01
CA MET A 146 30.79 -8.38 7.25
C MET A 146 30.22 -9.66 6.62
N ALA A 147 31.04 -10.35 5.84
CA ALA A 147 30.82 -11.76 5.51
C ALA A 147 31.27 -12.62 6.72
N GLU A 148 31.14 -13.95 6.80
CA GLU A 148 31.76 -15.02 5.99
C GLU A 148 31.72 -16.29 6.91
N ILE A 149 32.21 -17.50 6.64
CA ILE A 149 32.61 -18.25 5.43
C ILE A 149 31.67 -19.46 5.38
N VAL A 150 31.09 -19.79 4.21
CA VAL A 150 30.16 -20.93 4.10
C VAL A 150 30.73 -22.06 3.23
N ARG A 151 30.94 -23.24 3.82
CA ARG A 151 31.48 -24.42 3.14
C ARG A 151 30.39 -25.23 2.43
N TYR A 152 30.18 -24.95 1.15
CA TYR A 152 29.27 -25.73 0.31
C TYR A 152 29.90 -27.04 -0.20
N ARG A 153 29.07 -28.08 -0.37
CA ARG A 153 29.51 -29.43 -0.79
C ARG A 153 28.50 -30.09 -1.75
N ARG A 154 28.97 -30.50 -2.94
CA ARG A 154 28.17 -31.13 -4.02
C ARG A 154 28.55 -32.60 -4.21
N GLU A 155 27.59 -33.50 -4.35
CA GLU A 155 27.77 -34.94 -4.66
C GLU A 155 28.49 -35.10 -5.98
N CYS A 156 29.12 -36.26 -6.11
CA CYS A 156 29.68 -36.75 -7.34
C CYS A 156 29.22 -38.20 -7.45
N TRP A 157 28.80 -38.59 -8.65
CA TRP A 157 28.43 -39.96 -8.98
C TRP A 157 29.34 -40.44 -10.12
N ILE A 158 29.27 -41.72 -10.48
CA ILE A 158 30.10 -42.32 -11.54
C ILE A 158 29.17 -43.18 -12.40
N THR A 159 29.32 -43.11 -13.72
CA THR A 159 28.52 -43.91 -14.68
C THR A 159 29.29 -45.14 -15.17
N PRO A 160 28.61 -46.18 -15.70
CA PRO A 160 29.23 -47.50 -15.94
C PRO A 160 30.41 -47.56 -16.91
N GLU A 161 30.54 -46.61 -17.84
CA GLU A 161 31.70 -46.51 -18.75
C GLU A 161 32.96 -45.87 -18.11
N GLY A 162 33.06 -45.81 -16.78
CA GLY A 162 34.22 -45.27 -16.06
C GLY A 162 34.39 -43.75 -16.13
N SER A 163 33.65 -43.06 -17.01
CA SER A 163 33.56 -41.61 -17.05
C SER A 163 32.86 -41.09 -15.79
N GLY A 164 33.62 -40.45 -14.89
CA GLY A 164 33.08 -39.90 -13.65
C GLY A 164 32.12 -38.73 -13.90
N THR A 165 30.90 -38.81 -13.37
CA THR A 165 29.99 -37.65 -13.36
C THR A 165 30.37 -36.68 -12.24
N ALA A 166 31.45 -35.94 -12.48
CA ALA A 166 31.36 -34.48 -12.36
C ALA A 166 30.39 -33.97 -13.47
N SER A 167 29.14 -34.44 -13.44
CA SER A 167 28.16 -34.14 -14.48
C SER A 167 27.99 -32.64 -14.61
N ARG A 168 27.85 -32.21 -15.86
CA ARG A 168 27.30 -30.90 -16.19
C ARG A 168 25.93 -30.80 -15.49
N ARG A 169 25.84 -29.91 -14.50
CA ARG A 169 24.69 -29.63 -13.61
C ARG A 169 24.40 -30.72 -12.56
N GLY A 170 24.24 -30.29 -11.30
CA GLY A 170 23.43 -30.99 -10.29
C GLY A 170 24.12 -31.69 -9.10
N GLY A 171 23.64 -31.40 -7.88
CA GLY A 171 23.43 -32.37 -6.78
C GLY A 171 24.49 -32.51 -5.67
N ARG A 172 24.30 -31.85 -4.50
CA ARG A 172 24.06 -32.39 -3.09
C ARG A 172 25.02 -33.41 -2.39
N ARG A 173 26.17 -33.10 -1.73
CA ARG A 173 27.06 -34.21 -1.21
C ARG A 173 26.63 -34.92 0.09
N VAL A 174 26.76 -36.24 0.10
CA VAL A 174 26.84 -37.09 1.32
C VAL A 174 27.96 -36.65 2.28
N TRP A 175 27.57 -36.33 3.51
CA TRP A 175 28.48 -36.16 4.65
C TRP A 175 28.25 -37.31 5.64
N ARG A 176 29.24 -38.20 5.79
CA ARG A 176 29.50 -38.83 7.09
C ARG A 176 30.41 -37.89 7.89
N GLN A 177 30.06 -37.63 9.13
CA GLN A 177 30.95 -37.07 10.14
C GLN A 177 31.49 -38.22 11.02
N PRO A 178 32.76 -38.15 11.46
CA PRO A 178 33.14 -38.51 12.82
C PRO A 178 32.63 -37.45 13.80
#